data_AF-A0A1C6RWR7-F1
#
_entry.id   AF-A0A1C6RWR7-F1
#
_cell.length_a   1.000
_cell.length_b   1.000
_cell.length_c   1.000
_cell.angle_alpha   90.00
_cell.angle_beta   90.00
_cell.angle_gamma   90.00
#
_symmetry.space_group_name_H-M   'P 1'
#
loop_
_entity.id
_entity.type
_entity.pdbx_description
1 polymer ?
#
loop_
_entity_poly.entity_id
_entity_poly.type
_entity_poly.pdbx_seq_one_letter_code
_entity_poly.pdbx_strand_id
1 'polypeptide(L)'
;MQPTGKTNAPSPRGDGARLRVEVYDALAEKKGLKSVTAQAKQHGIGRPHMSLIKAGKKGVSLLLALRMASDLDTTVEALFGRVAKK
;
A
#
# COMPACT_ATOMS: atom_id res chain seq x y z
N MET A 1 -23.73 18.92 25.31
CA MET A 1 -22.87 17.94 24.61
C MET A 1 -22.54 18.49 23.23
N GLN A 2 -21.28 18.80 22.93
CA GLN A 2 -20.88 19.25 21.60
C GLN A 2 -20.55 18.05 20.71
N PRO A 3 -20.94 18.06 19.43
CA PRO A 3 -20.62 16.97 18.51
C PRO A 3 -19.13 17.00 18.18
N THR A 4 -18.43 15.91 18.45
CA THR A 4 -17.03 15.73 18.02
C THR A 4 -17.01 15.66 16.50
N GLY A 5 -16.59 16.74 15.87
CA GLY A 5 -16.33 16.76 14.44
C GLY A 5 -15.37 15.62 14.10
N LYS A 6 -15.82 14.67 13.28
CA LYS A 6 -14.93 13.72 12.62
C LYS A 6 -13.95 14.56 11.81
N THR A 7 -12.76 14.77 12.35
CA THR A 7 -11.65 15.36 11.63
C THR A 7 -11.36 14.43 10.44
N ASN A 8 -11.95 14.77 9.29
CA ASN A 8 -11.46 14.33 7.99
C ASN A 8 -10.10 14.99 7.80
N ALA A 9 -9.11 14.52 8.55
CA ALA A 9 -7.73 14.89 8.30
C ALA A 9 -7.45 14.44 6.85
N PRO A 10 -7.11 15.35 5.93
CA PRO A 10 -6.64 14.94 4.62
C PRO A 10 -5.45 14.02 4.88
N SER A 11 -5.55 12.75 4.47
CA SER A 11 -4.41 11.84 4.53
C SER A 11 -3.24 12.54 3.84
N PRO A 12 -2.06 12.65 4.48
CA PRO A 12 -0.99 13.53 4.02
C PRO A 12 -0.69 13.24 2.55
N ARG A 13 -1.07 14.19 1.68
CA ARG A 13 -0.67 14.22 0.27
C ARG A 13 0.72 14.84 0.20
N GLY A 14 1.73 14.06 0.55
CA GLY A 14 3.12 14.51 0.46
C GLY A 14 3.98 13.86 1.52
N ASP A 15 5.11 13.32 1.11
CA ASP A 15 6.20 12.77 1.92
C ASP A 15 6.01 11.35 2.50
N GLY A 16 5.10 10.56 1.91
CA GLY A 16 4.98 9.13 2.17
C GLY A 16 5.66 8.28 1.09
N ALA A 17 6.39 7.23 1.49
CA ALA A 17 6.89 6.23 0.56
C ALA A 17 5.70 5.61 -0.21
N ARG A 18 5.80 5.52 -1.54
CA ARG A 18 4.76 4.94 -2.40
C ARG A 18 5.18 3.57 -2.91
N LEU A 19 4.18 2.72 -3.08
CA LEU A 19 4.37 1.39 -3.68
C LEU A 19 4.90 1.55 -5.12
N ARG A 20 6.01 0.88 -5.42
CA ARG A 20 6.53 0.68 -6.76
C ARG A 20 5.70 -0.43 -7.40
N VAL A 21 4.61 -0.04 -8.07
CA VAL A 21 3.57 -0.97 -8.53
C VAL A 21 4.11 -2.07 -9.42
N GLU A 22 5.01 -1.73 -10.35
CA GLU A 22 5.62 -2.71 -11.27
C GLU A 22 6.47 -3.75 -10.53
N VAL A 23 7.29 -3.30 -9.57
CA VAL A 23 8.11 -4.20 -8.72
C VAL A 23 7.22 -5.11 -7.89
N TYR A 24 6.20 -4.53 -7.27
CA TYR A 24 5.23 -5.25 -6.47
C TYR A 24 4.48 -6.30 -7.32
N ASP A 25 3.98 -5.94 -8.51
CA ASP A 25 3.22 -6.85 -9.36
C ASP A 25 4.08 -8.01 -9.87
N ALA A 26 5.33 -7.74 -10.25
CA ALA A 26 6.26 -8.80 -10.64
C ALA A 26 6.51 -9.82 -9.50
N LEU A 27 6.64 -9.34 -8.26
CA LEU A 27 6.80 -10.21 -7.09
C LEU A 27 5.51 -10.95 -6.74
N ALA A 28 4.37 -10.25 -6.78
CA ALA A 28 3.05 -10.83 -6.55
C ALA A 28 2.73 -11.94 -7.57
N GLU A 29 3.08 -11.73 -8.84
CA GLU A 29 2.90 -12.73 -9.89
C GLU A 29 3.75 -13.99 -9.66
N LYS A 30 5.01 -13.84 -9.22
CA LYS A 30 5.86 -14.98 -8.82
C LYS A 30 5.27 -15.79 -7.66
N LYS A 31 4.45 -15.16 -6.82
CA LYS A 31 3.67 -15.80 -5.74
C LYS A 31 2.30 -16.33 -6.19
N GLY A 32 1.95 -16.19 -7.48
CA GLY A 32 0.65 -16.60 -8.02
C GLY A 32 -0.49 -15.61 -7.76
N LEU A 33 -0.21 -14.41 -7.24
CA LEU A 33 -1.21 -13.40 -6.89
C LEU A 33 -1.58 -12.52 -8.11
N LYS A 34 -2.33 -13.11 -9.05
CA LYS A 34 -2.65 -12.49 -10.35
C LYS A 34 -3.81 -11.49 -10.35
N SER A 35 -4.45 -11.25 -9.19
CA SER A 35 -5.57 -10.31 -9.09
C SER A 35 -5.45 -9.43 -7.86
N VAL A 36 -6.02 -8.23 -7.94
CA VAL A 36 -6.08 -7.30 -6.79
C VAL A 36 -6.79 -7.94 -5.60
N THR A 37 -7.78 -8.80 -5.83
CA THR A 37 -8.47 -9.54 -4.76
C THR A 37 -7.54 -10.54 -4.07
N ALA A 38 -6.75 -11.32 -4.83
CA ALA A 38 -5.78 -12.26 -4.28
C ALA A 38 -4.68 -11.54 -3.49
N GLN A 39 -4.15 -10.45 -4.06
CA GLN A 39 -3.18 -9.57 -3.42
C GLN A 39 -3.71 -8.98 -2.09
N ALA A 40 -4.94 -8.45 -2.10
CA ALA A 40 -5.57 -7.91 -0.90
C ALA A 40 -5.76 -8.97 0.19
N LYS A 41 -6.21 -10.17 -0.22
CA LYS A 41 -6.39 -11.32 0.69
C LYS A 41 -5.07 -11.74 1.31
N GLN A 42 -3.99 -11.83 0.52
CA GLN A 42 -2.65 -12.18 1.01
C GLN A 42 -2.24 -11.26 2.16
N HIS A 43 -2.40 -9.95 2.00
CA HIS A 43 -1.97 -8.97 3.00
C HIS A 43 -2.97 -8.73 4.13
N GLY A 44 -4.14 -9.38 4.09
CA GLY A 44 -5.21 -9.21 5.08
C GLY A 44 -5.86 -7.82 5.03
N ILE A 45 -6.01 -7.25 3.84
CA ILE A 45 -6.68 -5.95 3.63
C ILE A 45 -7.86 -6.08 2.65
N GLY A 46 -8.75 -5.09 2.64
CA GLY A 46 -9.85 -5.06 1.67
C GLY A 46 -9.39 -4.74 0.25
N ARG A 47 -10.06 -5.29 -0.76
CA ARG A 47 -9.80 -4.99 -2.19
C ARG A 47 -9.77 -3.48 -2.50
N PRO A 48 -10.73 -2.65 -2.03
CA PRO A 48 -10.67 -1.20 -2.29
C PRO A 48 -9.41 -0.55 -1.71
N HIS A 49 -8.93 -1.04 -0.56
CA HIS A 49 -7.70 -0.56 0.04
C HIS A 49 -6.49 -0.86 -0.86
N MET A 50 -6.37 -2.10 -1.33
CA MET A 50 -5.30 -2.50 -2.25
C MET A 50 -5.33 -1.68 -3.55
N SER A 51 -6.51 -1.49 -4.15
CA SER A 51 -6.68 -0.65 -5.34
C SER A 51 -6.19 0.79 -5.12
N LEU A 52 -6.50 1.40 -3.97
CA LEU A 52 -6.08 2.77 -3.66
C LEU A 52 -4.57 2.88 -3.41
N ILE A 53 -3.96 1.85 -2.81
CA ILE A 53 -2.50 1.76 -2.63
C ILE A 53 -1.81 1.70 -4.00
N LYS A 54 -2.25 0.79 -4.88
CA LYS A 54 -1.70 0.66 -6.24
C LYS A 54 -1.90 1.92 -7.08
N ALA A 55 -3.01 2.63 -6.90
CA ALA A 55 -3.25 3.91 -7.58
C ALA A 55 -2.43 5.08 -6.99
N GLY A 56 -1.62 4.85 -5.94
CA GLY A 56 -0.89 5.90 -5.23
C GLY A 56 -1.80 6.93 -4.53
N LYS A 57 -3.09 6.60 -4.34
CA LYS A 57 -4.10 7.45 -3.72
C LYS A 57 -4.18 7.25 -2.20
N LYS A 58 -3.57 6.18 -1.69
CA LYS A 58 -3.50 5.87 -0.26
C LYS A 58 -2.10 5.37 0.12
N GLY A 59 -1.54 5.93 1.19
CA GLY A 59 -0.29 5.46 1.77
C GLY A 59 -0.47 4.14 2.53
N VAL A 60 0.65 3.49 2.82
CA VAL A 60 0.71 2.22 3.54
C VAL A 60 1.28 2.48 4.94
N SER A 61 0.70 1.89 5.99
CA SER A 61 1.28 1.95 7.33
C SER A 61 2.54 1.08 7.40
N LEU A 62 3.49 1.40 8.29
CA LEU A 62 4.73 0.62 8.42
C LEU A 62 4.46 -0.88 8.64
N LEU A 63 3.50 -1.23 9.50
CA LEU A 63 3.12 -2.63 9.74
C LEU A 63 2.62 -3.33 8.48
N LEU A 64 1.81 -2.66 7.64
CA LEU A 64 1.34 -3.23 6.40
C LEU A 64 2.48 -3.33 5.37
N ALA A 65 3.39 -2.35 5.32
CA ALA A 65 4.56 -2.40 4.44
C ALA A 65 5.48 -3.58 4.79
N LEU A 66 5.75 -3.81 6.08
CA LEU A 66 6.52 -4.95 6.57
C LEU A 66 5.85 -6.28 6.23
N ARG A 67 4.52 -6.37 6.40
CA ARG A 67 3.76 -7.56 5.99
C ARG A 67 3.88 -7.81 4.49
N MET A 68 3.67 -6.79 3.66
CA MET A 68 3.77 -6.91 2.20
C MET A 68 5.18 -7.38 1.78
N ALA A 69 6.22 -6.87 2.43
CA ALA A 69 7.59 -7.30 2.19
C ALA A 69 7.80 -8.78 2.57
N SER A 70 7.31 -9.19 3.74
CA SER A 70 7.39 -10.58 4.20
C SER A 70 6.60 -11.55 3.31
N ASP A 71 5.37 -11.20 2.92
CA ASP A 71 4.52 -12.04 2.06
C ASP A 71 5.14 -12.28 0.67
N LEU A 72 5.96 -11.35 0.21
CA LEU A 72 6.59 -11.36 -1.10
C LEU A 72 8.08 -11.73 -1.06
N ASP A 73 8.59 -12.18 0.09
CA ASP A 73 10.02 -12.48 0.33
C ASP A 73 10.96 -11.37 -0.16
N THR A 74 10.68 -10.14 0.23
CA THR A 74 11.44 -8.95 -0.19
C THR A 74 11.61 -7.95 0.97
N THR A 75 12.11 -6.74 0.68
CA THR A 75 12.27 -5.67 1.67
C THR A 75 11.30 -4.50 1.43
N VAL A 76 11.08 -3.69 2.46
CA VAL A 76 10.23 -2.49 2.36
C VAL A 76 10.83 -1.49 1.38
N GLU A 77 12.15 -1.33 1.38
CA GLU A 77 12.89 -0.43 0.48
C GLU A 77 12.76 -0.87 -0.99
N ALA A 78 12.69 -2.17 -1.25
CA ALA A 78 12.48 -2.69 -2.59
C ALA A 78 11.07 -2.35 -3.10
N LEU A 79 10.06 -2.49 -2.23
CA LEU A 79 8.65 -2.25 -2.57
C LEU A 79 8.26 -0.77 -2.59
N PHE A 80 8.88 0.06 -1.76
CA PHE A 80 8.43 1.44 -1.54
C PHE A 80 9.54 2.44 -1.85
N GLY A 81 9.24 3.37 -2.77
CA GLY A 81 10.14 4.45 -3.16
C GLY A 81 9.68 5.81 -2.63
N ARG A 82 10.63 6.73 -2.39
CA ARG A 82 10.30 8.15 -2.17
C ARG A 82 9.83 8.76 -3.48
N VAL A 83 8.72 9.50 -3.44
CA VAL A 83 8.25 10.28 -4.59
C VAL A 83 8.86 11.67 -4.47
N ALA A 84 9.85 11.98 -5.29
CA ALA A 84 10.32 13.35 -5.44
C ALA A 84 9.20 14.17 -6.10
N LYS A 85 8.84 15.31 -5.49
CA LYS A 85 8.03 16.31 -6.19
C LYS A 85 8.87 16.86 -7.35
N LYS A 86 8.36 16.73 -8.58
CA LYS A 86 8.83 17.54 -9.71
C LYS A 86 8.28 18.95 -9.57
#